data_AF-A0A935HVS9-F1
#
_entry.id   AF-A0A935HVS9-F1
#
_cell.length_a   1.000
_cell.length_b   1.000
_cell.length_c   1.000
_cell.angle_alpha   90.00
_cell.angle_beta   90.00
_cell.angle_gamma   90.00
#
_symmetry.space_group_name_H-M   'P 1'
#
loop_
_entity.id
_entity.type
_entity.pdbx_description
1 polymer ?
#
loop_
_entity_poly.entity_id
_entity_poly.type
_entity_poly.pdbx_seq_one_letter_code
_entity_poly.pdbx_strand_id
1 'polypeptide(L)'
;MPEIDTESFSELKTDKINGNNHTVEKINPLNREDFLPFAYSRNSHIIFFQNKHCDELLYGRRIESWDYDLNTYQNLYAYSFIKDNISEGARILEIGKKDDYIINHFKHQRECYRIENAESLAKNDKDLINISLIKDNHGNETKEFPRSF
;
A
#
# COMPACT_ATOMS: atom_id res chain seq x y z
N MET A 1 -2.12 -1.83 -32.13
CA MET A 1 -1.33 -0.99 -31.22
C MET A 1 -1.33 0.40 -31.80
N PRO A 2 -1.81 1.44 -31.10
CA PRO A 2 -1.58 2.79 -31.57
C PRO A 2 -0.15 3.22 -31.19
N GLU A 3 0.60 3.69 -32.18
CA GLU A 3 1.88 4.38 -32.00
C GLU A 3 1.61 5.70 -31.26
N ILE A 4 2.41 5.98 -30.23
CA ILE A 4 2.37 7.26 -29.54
C ILE A 4 3.39 8.15 -30.24
N ASP A 5 2.88 9.14 -30.98
CA ASP A 5 3.66 10.22 -31.58
C ASP A 5 4.44 10.96 -30.47
N THR A 6 5.76 10.84 -30.51
CA THR A 6 6.66 11.70 -29.76
C THR A 6 6.85 12.98 -30.53
N GLU A 7 5.84 13.85 -30.54
CA GLU A 7 6.06 15.23 -30.96
C GLU A 7 6.90 15.95 -29.90
N SER A 8 8.13 16.24 -30.32
CA SER A 8 9.09 17.15 -29.71
C SER A 8 8.41 18.47 -29.30
N PHE A 9 8.22 18.68 -28.00
CA PHE A 9 7.91 19.99 -27.45
C PHE A 9 9.13 20.91 -27.57
N SER A 10 9.28 21.53 -28.74
CA SER A 10 10.25 22.60 -28.97
C SER A 10 9.52 23.85 -29.48
N GLU A 11 8.85 24.58 -28.59
CA GLU A 11 8.53 25.98 -28.84
C GLU A 11 8.87 26.84 -27.61
N LEU A 12 10.02 27.51 -27.72
CA LEU A 12 10.44 28.58 -26.82
C LEU A 12 9.56 29.81 -27.05
N LYS A 13 8.69 30.16 -26.10
CA LYS A 13 8.15 31.51 -26.00
C LYS A 13 9.09 32.35 -25.15
N THR A 14 9.72 33.35 -25.77
CA THR A 14 10.49 34.36 -25.06
C THR A 14 9.59 35.56 -24.74
N ASP A 15 9.18 35.70 -23.49
CA ASP A 15 8.61 36.95 -23.00
C ASP A 15 9.76 37.93 -22.71
N LYS A 16 9.77 39.07 -23.42
CA LYS A 16 10.64 40.20 -23.06
C LYS A 16 10.06 40.87 -21.82
N ILE A 17 10.63 40.56 -20.66
CA ILE A 17 10.43 41.34 -19.43
C ILE A 17 11.74 42.04 -19.08
N ASN A 18 11.62 43.33 -18.81
CA ASN A 18 12.67 44.32 -18.58
C ASN A 18 13.89 43.84 -17.75
N GLY A 19 15.08 44.07 -18.29
CA GLY A 19 16.14 44.80 -17.58
C GLY A 19 16.92 44.12 -16.45
N ASN A 20 16.77 42.82 -16.20
CA ASN A 20 17.66 42.07 -15.33
C ASN A 20 18.03 40.73 -15.99
N ASN A 21 19.31 40.56 -16.33
CA ASN A 21 19.85 39.27 -16.78
C ASN A 21 19.90 38.30 -15.59
N HIS A 22 18.75 37.78 -15.17
CA HIS A 22 18.72 36.50 -14.48
C HIS A 22 18.83 35.43 -15.55
N THR A 23 20.00 34.78 -15.62
CA THR A 23 20.14 33.46 -16.22
C THR A 23 19.19 32.54 -15.49
N VAL A 24 17.98 32.37 -16.04
CA VAL A 24 17.12 31.26 -15.67
C VAL A 24 17.87 30.02 -16.14
N GLU A 25 18.55 29.34 -15.22
CA GLU A 25 19.09 28.01 -15.50
C GLU A 25 17.94 27.19 -16.08
N LYS A 26 18.11 26.70 -17.31
CA LYS A 26 17.17 25.75 -17.90
C LYS A 26 17.09 24.57 -16.95
N ILE A 27 15.98 24.47 -16.23
CA ILE A 27 15.70 23.30 -15.41
C ILE A 27 15.60 22.15 -16.39
N ASN A 28 16.57 21.22 -16.34
CA ASN A 28 16.46 19.99 -17.11
C ASN A 28 15.15 19.32 -16.70
N PRO A 29 14.30 18.92 -17.65
CA PRO A 29 13.08 18.20 -17.32
C PRO A 29 13.46 16.96 -16.51
N LEU A 30 12.79 16.77 -15.38
CA LEU A 30 12.96 15.58 -14.54
C LEU A 30 12.67 14.34 -15.40
N ASN A 31 13.65 13.46 -15.54
CA ASN A 31 13.48 12.25 -16.33
C ASN A 31 12.81 11.16 -15.50
N ARG A 32 11.80 10.49 -16.04
CA ARG A 32 11.01 9.49 -15.29
C ARG A 32 11.88 8.34 -14.79
N GLU A 33 12.84 7.94 -15.60
CA GLU A 33 13.77 6.84 -15.39
C GLU A 33 14.60 7.03 -14.12
N ASP A 34 14.95 8.28 -13.79
CA ASP A 34 15.72 8.63 -12.58
C ASP A 34 14.93 8.34 -11.30
N PHE A 35 13.59 8.26 -11.40
CA PHE A 35 12.69 8.01 -10.28
C PHE A 35 12.20 6.56 -10.19
N LEU A 36 12.44 5.73 -11.21
CA LEU A 36 12.04 4.31 -11.21
C LEU A 36 12.57 3.52 -10.01
N PRO A 37 13.79 3.74 -9.49
CA PRO A 37 14.27 3.06 -8.29
C PRO A 37 13.42 3.35 -7.05
N PHE A 38 12.80 4.53 -6.98
CA PHE A 38 11.95 4.99 -5.87
C PHE A 38 10.46 4.67 -6.08
N ALA A 39 10.10 3.99 -7.17
CA ALA A 39 8.74 3.55 -7.41
C ALA A 39 8.32 2.54 -6.33
N TYR A 40 7.17 2.80 -5.68
CA TYR A 40 6.64 1.95 -4.62
C TYR A 40 6.26 0.54 -5.12
N SER A 41 5.89 0.43 -6.41
CA SER A 41 5.59 -0.82 -7.09
C SER A 41 6.42 -0.92 -8.36
N ARG A 42 7.09 -2.06 -8.55
CA ARG A 42 7.83 -2.41 -9.76
C ARG A 42 7.07 -3.50 -10.50
N ASN A 43 7.15 -3.53 -11.83
CA ASN A 43 6.56 -4.60 -12.65
C ASN A 43 7.05 -6.00 -12.21
N SER A 44 8.29 -6.08 -11.71
CA SER A 44 8.85 -7.30 -11.14
C SER A 44 8.07 -7.82 -9.92
N HIS A 45 7.48 -6.94 -9.11
CA HIS A 45 6.66 -7.35 -7.98
C HIS A 45 5.34 -7.96 -8.44
N ILE A 46 4.69 -7.37 -9.45
CA ILE A 46 3.46 -7.90 -10.04
C ILE A 46 3.68 -9.34 -10.53
N ILE A 47 4.75 -9.55 -11.31
CA ILE A 47 5.13 -10.88 -11.80
C ILE A 47 5.39 -11.84 -10.63
N PHE A 48 6.07 -11.38 -9.58
CA PHE A 48 6.30 -12.19 -8.38
C PHE A 48 4.99 -12.63 -7.71
N PHE A 49 4.03 -11.71 -7.52
CA PHE A 49 2.74 -12.03 -6.90
C PHE A 49 1.92 -13.00 -7.74
N GLN A 50 1.87 -12.78 -9.06
CA GLN A 50 1.18 -13.66 -10.00
C GLN A 50 1.81 -15.07 -10.04
N ASN A 51 3.14 -15.17 -10.07
CA ASN A 51 3.85 -16.45 -10.06
C ASN A 51 3.62 -17.24 -8.76
N LYS A 52 3.34 -16.55 -7.65
CA LYS A 52 2.98 -17.16 -6.37
C LYS A 52 1.47 -17.36 -6.18
N HIS A 53 0.66 -17.04 -7.19
CA HIS A 53 -0.79 -17.07 -7.14
C HIS A 53 -1.37 -16.22 -5.99
N CYS A 54 -0.66 -15.19 -5.54
CA CYS A 54 -1.08 -14.39 -4.38
C CYS A 54 -2.37 -13.61 -4.67
N ASP A 55 -2.51 -13.12 -5.88
CA ASP A 55 -3.69 -12.40 -6.36
C ASP A 55 -4.92 -13.29 -6.46
N GLU A 56 -4.78 -14.45 -7.07
CA GLU A 56 -5.86 -15.44 -7.17
C GLU A 56 -6.32 -15.91 -5.79
N LEU A 57 -5.39 -16.15 -4.86
CA LEU A 57 -5.72 -16.58 -3.50
C LEU A 57 -6.39 -15.47 -2.68
N LEU A 58 -5.95 -14.23 -2.82
CA LEU A 58 -6.47 -13.12 -2.02
C LEU A 58 -7.78 -12.53 -2.58
N TYR A 59 -7.89 -12.42 -3.90
CA TYR A 59 -8.99 -11.74 -4.59
C TYR A 59 -9.91 -12.68 -5.38
N GLY A 60 -9.57 -13.96 -5.51
CA GLY A 60 -10.34 -14.92 -6.31
C GLY A 60 -10.19 -14.73 -7.83
N ARG A 61 -9.30 -13.83 -8.27
CA ARG A 61 -9.00 -13.57 -9.68
C ARG A 61 -7.56 -13.12 -9.85
N ARG A 62 -7.01 -13.32 -11.04
CA ARG A 62 -5.77 -12.70 -11.45
C ARG A 62 -5.96 -11.18 -11.53
N ILE A 63 -5.01 -10.42 -11.00
CA ILE A 63 -5.00 -8.97 -11.12
C ILE A 63 -4.15 -8.59 -12.32
N GLU A 64 -4.77 -7.83 -13.23
CA GLU A 64 -4.11 -7.31 -14.43
C GLU A 64 -3.26 -6.08 -14.10
N SER A 65 -2.25 -5.78 -14.90
CA SER A 65 -1.29 -4.71 -14.60
C SER A 65 -1.92 -3.32 -14.53
N TRP A 66 -3.06 -3.10 -15.19
CA TRP A 66 -3.81 -1.83 -15.15
C TRP A 66 -4.74 -1.71 -13.94
N ASP A 67 -5.07 -2.82 -13.27
CA ASP A 67 -5.85 -2.85 -12.03
C ASP A 67 -4.96 -2.67 -10.78
N TYR A 68 -3.64 -2.55 -10.97
CA TYR A 68 -2.65 -2.50 -9.91
C TYR A 68 -2.52 -1.10 -9.32
N ASP A 69 -3.38 -0.80 -8.35
CA ASP A 69 -3.26 0.40 -7.52
C ASP A 69 -2.40 0.18 -6.27
N LEU A 70 -2.16 1.27 -5.53
CA LEU A 70 -1.39 1.24 -4.28
C LEU A 70 -2.01 0.28 -3.26
N ASN A 71 -3.34 0.24 -3.23
CA ASN A 71 -4.09 -0.56 -2.27
C ASN A 71 -3.87 -2.06 -2.53
N THR A 72 -4.05 -2.48 -3.78
CA THR A 72 -3.83 -3.84 -4.27
C THR A 72 -2.39 -4.28 -4.05
N TYR A 73 -1.44 -3.41 -4.38
CA TYR A 73 -0.02 -3.69 -4.15
C TYR A 73 0.29 -3.95 -2.68
N GLN A 74 -0.16 -3.06 -1.79
CA GLN A 74 0.06 -3.21 -0.35
C GLN A 74 -0.58 -4.48 0.22
N ASN A 75 -1.79 -4.83 -0.26
CA ASN A 75 -2.47 -6.04 0.17
C ASN A 75 -1.71 -7.30 -0.29
N LEU A 76 -1.27 -7.35 -1.56
CA LEU A 76 -0.51 -8.49 -2.06
C LEU A 76 0.87 -8.62 -1.39
N TYR A 77 1.50 -7.49 -1.10
CA TYR A 77 2.73 -7.47 -0.32
C TYR A 77 2.52 -8.05 1.08
N ALA A 78 1.55 -7.52 1.85
CA ALA A 78 1.24 -7.99 3.19
C ALA A 78 0.82 -9.48 3.19
N TYR A 79 -0.04 -9.87 2.24
CA TYR A 79 -0.48 -11.24 2.06
C TYR A 79 0.69 -12.19 1.84
N SER A 80 1.57 -11.88 0.88
CA SER A 80 2.73 -12.72 0.57
C SER A 80 3.67 -12.86 1.76
N PHE A 81 3.90 -11.77 2.50
CA PHE A 81 4.73 -11.78 3.68
C PHE A 81 4.13 -12.69 4.77
N ILE A 82 2.85 -12.53 5.09
CA ILE A 82 2.16 -13.34 6.11
C ILE A 82 2.14 -14.81 5.70
N LYS A 83 1.77 -15.11 4.46
CA LYS A 83 1.70 -16.47 3.92
C LYS A 83 3.04 -17.20 4.05
N ASP A 84 4.14 -16.53 3.71
CA ASP A 84 5.45 -17.17 3.61
C ASP A 84 6.24 -17.18 4.92
N ASN A 85 5.94 -16.26 5.86
CA ASN A 85 6.80 -16.05 7.04
C ASN A 85 6.07 -16.23 8.38
N ILE A 86 4.74 -16.22 8.41
CA ILE A 86 3.96 -16.26 9.66
C ILE A 86 3.25 -17.60 9.78
N SER A 87 3.55 -18.35 10.84
CA SER A 87 2.98 -19.67 11.07
C SER A 87 1.45 -19.62 11.24
N GLU A 88 0.80 -20.76 10.99
CA GLU A 88 -0.59 -20.95 11.41
C GLU A 88 -0.72 -20.85 12.94
N GLY A 89 -1.88 -20.41 13.43
CA GLY A 89 -2.10 -20.15 14.86
C GLY A 89 -1.41 -18.90 15.42
N ALA A 90 -0.60 -18.19 14.63
CA ALA A 90 -0.05 -16.89 15.04
C ALA A 90 -1.16 -15.85 15.22
N ARG A 91 -0.87 -14.83 16.03
CA ARG A 91 -1.75 -13.67 16.26
C ARG A 91 -1.39 -12.55 15.30
N ILE A 92 -2.37 -11.99 14.62
CA ILE A 92 -2.23 -10.86 13.70
C ILE A 92 -3.06 -9.71 14.22
N LEU A 93 -2.45 -8.53 14.34
CA LEU A 93 -3.16 -7.28 14.62
C LEU A 93 -3.06 -6.36 13.41
N GLU A 94 -4.19 -6.05 12.79
CA GLU A 94 -4.29 -5.04 11.73
C GLU A 94 -4.67 -3.68 12.33
N ILE A 95 -3.92 -2.65 11.97
CA ILE A 95 -4.13 -1.28 12.44
C ILE A 95 -4.45 -0.38 11.26
N GLY A 96 -5.53 0.38 11.38
CA GLY A 96 -6.02 1.33 10.38
C GLY A 96 -7.30 0.87 9.69
N LYS A 97 -7.82 1.77 8.86
CA LYS A 97 -9.07 1.59 8.15
C LYS A 97 -8.78 1.12 6.73
N LYS A 98 -8.44 -0.15 6.57
CA LYS A 98 -8.16 -0.73 5.25
C LYS A 98 -9.01 -1.97 5.00
N ASP A 99 -9.29 -2.19 3.72
CA ASP A 99 -10.06 -3.29 3.17
C ASP A 99 -9.75 -4.63 3.82
N ASP A 100 -10.81 -5.39 4.08
CA ASP A 100 -10.78 -6.57 4.94
C ASP A 100 -10.15 -7.82 4.30
N TYR A 101 -9.52 -7.69 3.13
CA TYR A 101 -9.02 -8.83 2.36
C TYR A 101 -8.05 -9.70 3.16
N ILE A 102 -7.10 -9.09 3.87
CA ILE A 102 -6.07 -9.82 4.62
C ILE A 102 -6.66 -10.58 5.79
N ILE A 103 -7.41 -9.88 6.65
CA ILE A 103 -8.02 -10.48 7.83
C ILE A 103 -9.09 -11.51 7.43
N ASN A 104 -9.93 -11.21 6.43
CA ASN A 104 -10.92 -12.16 5.95
C ASN A 104 -10.30 -13.43 5.36
N HIS A 105 -9.14 -13.31 4.71
CA HIS A 105 -8.43 -14.48 4.21
C HIS A 105 -7.86 -15.33 5.36
N PHE A 106 -7.23 -14.69 6.36
CA PHE A 106 -6.48 -15.42 7.38
C PHE A 106 -7.25 -15.79 8.66
N LYS A 107 -8.42 -15.21 8.91
CA LYS A 107 -9.21 -15.45 10.15
C LYS A 107 -9.59 -16.91 10.42
N HIS A 108 -9.54 -17.77 9.40
CA HIS A 108 -9.82 -19.20 9.54
C HIS A 108 -8.58 -20.02 9.96
N GLN A 109 -7.38 -19.48 9.81
CA GLN A 109 -6.10 -20.15 10.09
C GLN A 109 -5.33 -19.51 11.25
N ARG A 110 -5.68 -18.26 11.59
CA ARG A 110 -4.94 -17.42 12.53
C ARG A 110 -5.90 -16.64 13.41
N GLU A 111 -5.42 -16.25 14.59
CA GLU A 111 -6.14 -15.32 15.46
C GLU A 111 -5.90 -13.91 14.93
N CYS A 112 -6.94 -13.26 14.41
CA CYS A 112 -6.84 -11.92 13.85
C CYS A 112 -7.62 -10.91 14.69
N TYR A 113 -6.99 -9.77 14.89
CA TYR A 113 -7.51 -8.63 15.62
C TYR A 113 -7.41 -7.39 14.75
N ARG A 114 -8.32 -6.44 14.94
CA ARG A 114 -8.29 -5.18 14.21
C ARG A 114 -8.54 -3.97 15.08
N ILE A 115 -7.82 -2.88 14.79
CA ILE A 115 -8.08 -1.53 15.28
C ILE A 115 -8.30 -0.60 14.09
N GLU A 116 -9.52 -0.11 13.88
CA GLU A 116 -9.85 0.71 12.71
C GLU A 116 -9.30 2.14 12.80
N ASN A 117 -9.26 2.72 14.01
CA ASN A 117 -8.82 4.09 14.23
C ASN A 117 -7.68 4.12 15.25
N ALA A 118 -6.45 4.04 14.77
CA ALA A 118 -5.25 4.13 15.62
C ALA A 118 -5.15 5.47 16.37
N GLU A 119 -5.66 6.56 15.79
CA GLU A 119 -5.64 7.89 16.41
C GLU A 119 -6.53 7.94 17.66
N SER A 120 -7.58 7.12 17.70
CA SER A 120 -8.41 6.95 18.89
C SER A 120 -7.71 6.21 20.03
N LEU A 121 -6.60 5.50 19.75
CA LEU A 121 -5.72 4.96 20.79
C LEU A 121 -4.90 6.05 21.50
N ALA A 122 -4.59 7.16 20.81
CA ALA A 122 -3.71 8.21 21.32
C ALA A 122 -4.45 9.34 22.06
N LYS A 123 -5.79 9.37 22.00
CA LYS A 123 -6.61 10.47 22.54
C LYS A 123 -6.79 10.47 24.06
N ASN A 124 -6.49 9.36 24.74
CA ASN A 124 -6.59 9.26 26.19
C ASN A 124 -5.19 8.93 26.75
N ASP A 125 -4.85 9.57 27.87
CA ASP A 125 -3.54 9.56 28.52
C ASP A 125 -2.68 8.29 28.32
N LYS A 126 -1.57 8.52 27.60
CA LYS A 126 -0.25 7.87 27.52
C LYS A 126 -0.02 6.36 27.67
N ASP A 127 -0.84 5.55 28.33
CA ASP A 127 -0.37 4.21 28.74
C ASP A 127 -1.35 3.04 28.55
N LEU A 128 -2.56 3.26 28.01
CA LEU A 128 -3.53 2.17 27.86
C LEU A 128 -4.23 2.18 26.49
N ILE A 129 -3.93 1.16 25.67
CA ILE A 129 -4.74 0.80 24.50
C ILE A 129 -6.15 0.51 25.00
N ASN A 130 -7.15 1.30 24.56
CA ASN A 130 -8.53 0.99 24.85
C ASN A 130 -8.96 -0.26 24.06
N ILE A 131 -8.98 -1.40 24.74
CA ILE A 131 -9.27 -2.72 24.17
C ILE A 131 -10.68 -2.82 23.57
N SER A 132 -11.62 -1.94 23.96
CA SER A 132 -12.96 -1.90 23.36
C SER A 132 -12.92 -1.50 21.88
N LEU A 133 -11.82 -0.91 21.41
CA LEU A 133 -11.62 -0.53 20.01
C LEU A 133 -11.09 -1.68 19.15
N ILE A 134 -10.83 -2.84 19.78
CA ILE A 134 -10.29 -4.02 19.13
C ILE A 134 -11.42 -4.96 18.80
N LYS A 135 -11.47 -5.38 17.54
CA LYS A 135 -12.42 -6.38 17.04
C LYS A 135 -11.73 -7.73 16.83
N ASP A 136 -12.42 -8.81 17.16
CA ASP A 136 -11.99 -10.19 16.89
C ASP A 136 -12.26 -10.63 15.44
N ASN A 137 -11.96 -11.91 15.14
CA ASN A 137 -12.22 -12.58 13.87
C ASN A 137 -13.69 -12.50 13.38
N HIS A 138 -14.63 -12.19 14.27
CA HIS A 138 -16.06 -12.10 14.00
C HIS A 138 -16.57 -10.65 14.00
N GLY A 139 -15.70 -9.67 14.23
CA GLY A 139 -16.06 -8.26 14.29
C GLY A 139 -16.61 -7.82 15.66
N ASN A 140 -16.56 -8.68 16.68
CA ASN A 140 -17.04 -8.34 18.02
C ASN A 140 -15.99 -7.56 18.79
N GLU A 141 -16.42 -6.60 19.61
CA GLU A 141 -15.54 -5.92 20.56
C GLU A 141 -14.95 -6.91 21.56
N THR A 142 -13.63 -6.83 21.75
CA THR A 142 -12.92 -7.70 22.71
C THR A 142 -12.82 -7.02 24.07
N LYS A 143 -13.07 -7.78 25.15
CA LYS A 143 -12.79 -7.34 26.53
C LYS A 143 -11.42 -7.80 27.02
N GLU A 144 -10.68 -8.53 26.20
CA GLU A 144 -9.39 -9.10 26.53
C GLU A 144 -8.42 -8.84 25.39
N PHE A 145 -7.35 -8.11 25.67
CA PHE A 145 -6.20 -8.05 24.78
C PHE A 145 -5.39 -9.34 24.95
N PRO A 146 -4.86 -9.94 23.86
CA PRO A 146 -3.94 -11.05 23.99
C PRO A 146 -2.77 -10.64 24.89
N ARG A 147 -2.64 -11.30 26.04
CA ARG A 147 -1.64 -10.94 27.06
C ARG A 147 -0.19 -11.21 26.61
N SER A 148 -0.02 -11.81 25.43
CA SER A 148 1.28 -12.06 24.80
C SER A 148 1.17 -11.89 23.29
N PHE A 149 2.02 -11.02 22.74
CA PHE A 149 2.36 -10.93 21.33
C PHE A 149 3.83 -11.34 21.16
#